data_AF-A0A165PV43-F1
#
_entry.id   AF-A0A165PV43-F1
#
_cell.length_a   1.000
_cell.length_b   1.000
_cell.length_c   1.000
_cell.angle_alpha   90.00
_cell.angle_beta   90.00
_cell.angle_gamma   90.00
#
_symmetry.space_group_name_H-M   'P 1'
#
loop_
_entity.id
_entity.type
_entity.pdbx_description
1 polymer ?
#
loop_
_entity_poly.entity_id
_entity_poly.type
_entity_poly.pdbx_seq_one_letter_code
_entity_poly.pdbx_strand_id
1 'polypeptide(L)'
;MSPTTALRAPSPTNLLRGQLLIRGAASSVSGRPGSQTIKQAAVNIKEELGNSGADLAKTIAGANWFQDAVVANPKRDTFLGITNAVAYSVPPAYITFGLIGGLPYLGTGAATIYMAQQAGTALTDFTSRIDPGVAITMLDHALHVQMTYGAVMLSFLGALHWGFEFAGYGGQKGYRRLFLGAVPVIFGWSTLALAPVEALIAQWAGFTWLWWADLRATGAGWAPRWYSQYRFYLTLLAGTCILGTLAATSYWGPVGGHGLVSHDLNMIRALRRKQEPESSGFVAGDVETIPHDGDAYVLVRKRRAQEPENGGENAGEQ
;
A
#
# COMPACT_ATOMS: atom_id res chain seq x y z
N MET A 1 -5.89 53.70 47.97
CA MET A 1 -4.91 54.65 47.39
C MET A 1 -3.56 53.93 47.32
N SER A 2 -3.06 53.69 46.10
CA SER A 2 -1.80 52.98 45.80
C SER A 2 -0.57 53.83 46.19
N PRO A 3 0.64 53.23 46.31
CA PRO A 3 1.59 53.16 45.18
C PRO A 3 2.44 51.85 45.19
N THR A 4 3.42 51.53 44.33
CA THR A 4 3.82 51.75 42.92
C THR A 4 5.30 51.29 42.83
N THR A 5 5.64 50.34 41.93
CA THR A 5 6.97 50.17 41.25
C THR A 5 8.17 49.71 42.12
N ALA A 6 9.15 48.87 41.73
CA ALA A 6 9.85 48.67 40.46
C ALA A 6 10.59 47.31 40.37
N LEU A 7 10.76 46.82 39.14
CA LEU A 7 11.67 45.76 38.70
C LEU A 7 13.10 46.29 38.49
N ARG A 8 14.14 45.48 38.79
CA ARG A 8 15.47 45.54 38.14
C ARG A 8 16.19 44.18 38.18
N ALA A 9 16.64 43.72 37.01
CA ALA A 9 17.38 42.47 36.70
C ALA A 9 18.91 42.60 36.96
N PRO A 10 19.76 41.54 36.80
CA PRO A 10 20.13 41.01 35.46
C PRO A 10 20.46 39.48 35.35
N SER A 11 20.28 38.97 34.12
CA SER A 11 21.02 37.92 33.36
C SER A 11 21.57 36.64 34.02
N PRO A 12 21.46 35.48 33.32
CA PRO A 12 22.63 35.09 32.53
C PRO A 12 22.34 34.60 31.10
N THR A 13 23.35 34.89 30.28
CA THR A 13 23.70 34.43 28.94
C THR A 13 23.49 32.94 28.64
N ASN A 14 22.94 32.71 27.44
CA ASN A 14 23.14 31.60 26.50
C ASN A 14 24.18 30.53 26.90
N LEU A 15 23.77 29.25 26.79
CA LEU A 15 24.53 28.24 26.04
C LEU A 15 23.59 27.12 25.55
N LEU A 16 23.47 27.02 24.24
CA LEU A 16 23.03 25.84 23.51
C LEU A 16 23.76 24.58 24.01
N ARG A 17 23.02 23.55 24.43
CA ARG A 17 23.47 22.17 24.29
C ARG A 17 22.26 21.27 24.10
N GLY A 18 22.12 20.77 22.88
CA GLY A 18 21.07 19.81 22.51
C GLY A 18 21.15 18.55 23.37
N GLN A 19 19.98 18.11 23.83
CA GLN A 19 19.75 16.73 24.23
C GLN A 19 18.48 16.25 23.52
N LEU A 20 18.70 15.58 22.38
CA LEU A 20 17.80 14.56 21.87
C LEU A 20 17.66 13.49 22.95
N LEU A 21 16.67 13.63 23.83
CA LEU A 21 16.18 12.51 24.63
C LEU A 21 15.33 11.64 23.71
N ILE A 22 16.00 10.70 23.04
CA ILE A 22 15.38 9.49 22.51
C ILE A 22 14.80 8.76 23.71
N ARG A 23 13.51 8.98 23.99
CA ARG A 23 12.74 8.13 24.88
C ARG A 23 12.55 6.80 24.17
N GLY A 24 13.49 5.88 24.38
CA GLY A 24 13.26 4.47 24.10
C GLY A 24 12.06 4.01 24.93
N ALA A 25 10.92 3.86 24.27
CA ALA A 25 9.74 3.30 24.90
C ALA A 25 10.06 1.85 25.29
N ALA A 26 10.07 1.59 26.60
CA ALA A 26 10.17 0.25 27.15
C ALA A 26 8.93 -0.56 26.75
N SER A 27 9.12 -1.77 26.23
CA SER A 27 8.05 -2.75 26.15
C SER A 27 7.69 -3.16 27.59
N SER A 28 6.50 -2.80 28.04
CA SER A 28 6.04 -3.04 29.41
C SER A 28 5.68 -4.52 29.71
N VAL A 29 6.19 -5.47 28.91
CA VAL A 29 5.72 -6.87 28.96
C VAL A 29 6.82 -7.88 29.31
N SER A 30 8.11 -7.53 29.31
CA SER A 30 9.16 -8.54 29.62
C SER A 30 10.15 -8.19 30.74
N GLY A 31 10.12 -6.99 31.31
CA GLY A 31 10.95 -6.64 32.48
C GLY A 31 12.46 -6.80 32.29
N ARG A 32 12.95 -6.88 31.04
CA ARG A 32 14.37 -7.02 30.71
C ARG A 32 14.99 -5.67 30.35
N PRO A 33 16.26 -5.41 30.72
CA PRO A 33 16.93 -4.16 30.37
C PRO A 33 17.05 -4.01 28.85
N GLY A 34 16.77 -2.82 28.34
CA GLY A 34 16.85 -2.49 26.90
C GLY A 34 18.27 -2.73 26.36
N SER A 35 18.36 -3.36 25.18
CA SER A 35 19.63 -3.70 24.54
C SER A 35 20.44 -2.45 24.22
N GLN A 36 21.65 -2.34 24.77
CA GLN A 36 22.52 -1.16 24.61
C GLN A 36 23.42 -1.24 23.36
N THR A 37 23.37 -2.34 22.60
CA THR A 37 24.17 -2.52 21.38
C THR A 37 23.36 -3.13 20.23
N ILE A 38 23.69 -2.76 18.99
CA ILE A 38 23.00 -3.24 17.77
C ILE A 38 23.03 -4.77 17.64
N LYS A 39 24.13 -5.41 18.07
CA LYS A 39 24.26 -6.86 18.08
C LYS A 39 23.30 -7.51 19.10
N GLN A 40 23.12 -6.91 20.27
CA GLN A 40 22.16 -7.39 21.28
C GLN A 40 20.72 -7.10 20.87
N ALA A 41 20.45 -6.00 20.17
CA ALA A 41 19.14 -5.72 19.60
C ALA A 41 18.76 -6.77 18.54
N ALA A 42 19.70 -7.16 17.67
CA ALA A 42 19.45 -8.21 16.68
C ALA A 42 19.22 -9.59 17.33
N VAL A 43 19.95 -9.91 18.41
CA VAL A 43 19.73 -11.15 19.17
C VAL A 43 18.38 -11.13 19.89
N ASN A 44 18.02 -10.03 20.55
CA ASN A 44 16.72 -9.88 21.20
C ASN A 44 15.58 -9.93 20.19
N ILE A 45 15.66 -9.24 19.05
CA ILE A 45 14.64 -9.30 17.99
C ILE A 45 14.52 -10.72 17.44
N LYS A 46 15.64 -11.43 17.24
CA LYS A 46 15.63 -12.82 16.76
C LYS A 46 14.99 -13.77 17.79
N GLU A 47 15.29 -13.59 19.07
CA GLU A 47 14.71 -14.40 20.16
C GLU A 47 13.23 -14.06 20.39
N GLU A 48 12.86 -12.79 20.39
CA GLU A 48 11.47 -12.33 20.57
C GLU A 48 10.58 -12.68 19.37
N LEU A 49 11.10 -12.58 18.14
CA LEU A 49 10.39 -13.03 16.94
C LEU A 49 10.29 -14.57 16.89
N GLY A 50 11.32 -15.27 17.38
CA GLY A 50 11.33 -16.73 17.51
C GLY A 50 10.27 -17.22 18.50
N ASN A 51 10.21 -16.63 19.70
CA ASN A 51 9.21 -16.97 20.71
C ASN A 51 7.80 -16.51 20.32
N SER A 52 7.63 -15.30 19.79
CA SER A 52 6.31 -14.81 19.36
C SER A 52 5.79 -15.58 18.15
N GLY A 53 6.67 -15.95 17.23
CA GLY A 53 6.33 -16.83 16.10
C GLY A 53 5.99 -18.25 16.54
N ALA A 54 6.66 -18.76 17.58
CA ALA A 54 6.35 -20.06 18.19
C ALA A 54 5.02 -20.04 18.97
N ASP A 55 4.68 -18.97 19.68
CA ASP A 55 3.40 -18.81 20.38
C ASP A 55 2.23 -18.57 19.39
N LEU A 56 2.45 -17.80 18.33
CA LEU A 56 1.52 -17.70 17.20
C LEU A 56 1.35 -19.07 16.53
N ALA A 57 2.44 -19.81 16.32
CA ALA A 57 2.38 -21.16 15.78
C ALA A 57 1.65 -22.14 16.70
N LYS A 58 1.82 -22.03 18.02
CA LYS A 58 1.15 -22.87 19.03
C LYS A 58 -0.35 -22.57 19.12
N THR A 59 -0.75 -21.30 18.97
CA THR A 59 -2.16 -20.91 18.90
C THR A 59 -2.82 -21.34 17.58
N ILE A 60 -2.09 -21.27 16.45
CA ILE A 60 -2.53 -21.80 15.15
C ILE A 60 -2.59 -23.34 15.16
N ALA A 61 -1.60 -24.02 15.74
CA ALA A 61 -1.56 -25.47 15.87
C ALA A 61 -2.62 -26.00 16.85
N GLY A 62 -2.93 -25.26 17.90
CA GLY A 62 -4.01 -25.56 18.85
C GLY A 62 -5.41 -25.49 18.24
N ALA A 63 -5.58 -24.83 17.08
CA ALA A 63 -6.88 -24.66 16.45
C ALA A 63 -7.36 -25.89 15.66
N ASN A 64 -6.56 -26.97 15.51
CA ASN A 64 -6.92 -28.11 14.64
C ASN A 64 -6.54 -29.52 15.14
N TRP A 65 -6.33 -29.74 16.43
CA TRP A 65 -5.74 -30.98 16.94
C TRP A 65 -6.70 -32.11 17.32
N PHE A 66 -7.53 -32.57 16.37
CA PHE A 66 -8.14 -33.90 16.50
C PHE A 66 -7.32 -34.91 15.66
N GLN A 67 -6.47 -35.68 16.38
CA GLN A 67 -5.90 -37.01 16.02
C GLN A 67 -4.40 -37.20 15.70
N ASP A 68 -3.44 -36.34 16.08
CA ASP A 68 -2.02 -36.77 15.98
C ASP A 68 -1.07 -36.18 17.03
N ALA A 69 -1.44 -36.27 18.32
CA ALA A 69 -0.65 -35.76 19.45
C ALA A 69 0.40 -36.73 20.01
N VAL A 70 0.75 -37.81 19.32
CA VAL A 70 1.62 -38.86 19.92
C VAL A 70 3.10 -38.74 19.51
N VAL A 71 3.48 -37.83 18.60
CA VAL A 71 4.90 -37.60 18.26
C VAL A 71 5.24 -36.13 18.25
N ALA A 72 5.49 -35.57 19.44
CA ALA A 72 6.14 -34.26 19.58
C ALA A 72 7.58 -34.38 19.07
N ASN A 73 7.86 -33.77 17.90
CA ASN A 73 9.19 -33.76 17.30
C ASN A 73 9.70 -32.30 17.24
N PRO A 74 10.67 -31.90 18.08
CA PRO A 74 11.00 -30.49 18.34
C PRO A 74 11.58 -29.70 17.16
N LYS A 75 11.86 -30.34 16.01
CA LYS A 75 12.22 -29.65 14.75
C LYS A 75 11.01 -29.21 13.92
N ARG A 76 9.79 -29.64 14.27
CA ARG A 76 8.54 -29.25 13.62
C ARG A 76 7.84 -28.06 14.30
N ASP A 77 8.36 -27.58 15.43
CA ASP A 77 7.74 -26.50 16.21
C ASP A 77 8.23 -25.09 15.80
N THR A 78 9.19 -25.00 14.87
CA THR A 78 9.64 -23.73 14.29
C THR A 78 8.74 -23.32 13.12
N PHE A 79 8.46 -22.01 12.93
CA PHE A 79 7.66 -21.49 11.82
C PHE A 79 8.01 -22.15 10.47
N LEU A 80 9.30 -22.20 10.14
CA LEU A 80 9.84 -22.86 8.94
C LEU A 80 9.58 -24.38 8.90
N GLY A 81 9.60 -25.07 10.04
CA GLY A 81 9.29 -26.50 10.15
C GLY A 81 7.82 -26.79 9.86
N ILE A 82 6.91 -25.92 10.32
CA ILE A 82 5.47 -25.99 10.02
C ILE A 82 5.21 -25.59 8.57
N THR A 83 5.84 -24.52 8.06
CA THR A 83 5.65 -24.12 6.65
C THR A 83 6.12 -25.23 5.72
N ASN A 84 7.24 -25.87 6.05
CA ASN A 84 7.81 -26.96 5.28
C ASN A 84 6.95 -28.24 5.39
N ALA A 85 6.47 -28.59 6.59
CA ALA A 85 5.54 -29.70 6.77
C ALA A 85 4.23 -29.50 5.97
N VAL A 86 3.75 -28.26 5.87
CA VAL A 86 2.57 -27.92 5.07
C VAL A 86 2.86 -28.00 3.59
N ALA A 87 4.03 -27.53 3.14
CA ALA A 87 4.46 -27.62 1.75
C ALA A 87 4.50 -29.09 1.25
N TYR A 88 4.85 -30.05 2.11
CA TYR A 88 4.80 -31.47 1.76
C TYR A 88 3.39 -32.10 1.82
N SER A 89 2.46 -31.50 2.57
CA SER A 89 1.10 -32.03 2.75
C SER A 89 0.12 -31.64 1.64
N VAL A 90 0.44 -30.59 0.87
CA VAL A 90 -0.40 -30.06 -0.21
C VAL A 90 0.23 -30.45 -1.55
N PRO A 91 -0.55 -30.92 -2.54
CA PRO A 91 -0.02 -31.18 -3.87
C PRO A 91 0.68 -29.93 -4.46
N PRO A 92 1.90 -30.08 -5.01
CA PRO A 92 2.75 -28.95 -5.39
C PRO A 92 2.10 -28.04 -6.44
N ALA A 93 1.28 -28.60 -7.33
CA ALA A 93 0.53 -27.83 -8.31
C ALA A 93 -0.36 -26.75 -7.65
N TYR A 94 -1.04 -27.08 -6.55
CA TYR A 94 -1.96 -26.14 -5.90
C TYR A 94 -1.21 -25.01 -5.20
N ILE A 95 -0.07 -25.29 -4.57
CA ILE A 95 0.79 -24.25 -3.97
C ILE A 95 1.26 -23.28 -5.06
N THR A 96 1.77 -23.81 -6.17
CA THR A 96 2.27 -22.98 -7.27
C THR A 96 1.19 -22.06 -7.81
N PHE A 97 -0.01 -22.58 -8.10
CA PHE A 97 -1.12 -21.75 -8.57
C PHE A 97 -1.60 -20.76 -7.51
N GLY A 98 -1.61 -21.14 -6.24
CA GLY A 98 -1.92 -20.23 -5.14
C GLY A 98 -0.95 -19.07 -5.02
N LEU A 99 0.35 -19.33 -5.16
CA LEU A 99 1.39 -18.31 -5.13
C LEU A 99 1.38 -17.43 -6.38
N ILE A 100 1.08 -17.99 -7.55
CA ILE A 100 0.86 -17.22 -8.78
C ILE A 100 -0.31 -16.25 -8.60
N GLY A 101 -1.42 -16.70 -7.99
CA GLY A 101 -2.53 -15.83 -7.58
C GLY A 101 -2.16 -14.79 -6.51
N GLY A 102 -1.06 -14.98 -5.78
CA GLY A 102 -0.52 -13.99 -4.86
C GLY A 102 0.26 -12.86 -5.54
N LEU A 103 0.74 -13.07 -6.78
CA LEU A 103 1.59 -12.09 -7.48
C LEU A 103 0.88 -10.74 -7.72
N PRO A 104 -0.40 -10.68 -8.14
CA PRO A 104 -1.08 -9.41 -8.30
C PRO A 104 -1.19 -8.62 -6.99
N TYR A 105 -1.34 -9.27 -5.83
CA TYR A 105 -1.32 -8.60 -4.53
C TYR A 105 0.04 -7.98 -4.20
N LEU A 106 1.11 -8.73 -4.45
CA LEU A 106 2.47 -8.22 -4.24
C LEU A 106 2.76 -7.04 -5.17
N GLY A 107 2.38 -7.16 -6.44
CA GLY A 107 2.57 -6.10 -7.44
C GLY A 107 1.78 -4.84 -7.11
N THR A 108 0.49 -4.98 -6.81
CA THR A 108 -0.38 -3.83 -6.46
C THR A 108 0.00 -3.21 -5.12
N GLY A 109 0.38 -4.00 -4.11
CA GLY A 109 0.86 -3.48 -2.83
C GLY A 109 2.16 -2.70 -2.98
N ALA A 110 3.16 -3.26 -3.67
CA ALA A 110 4.43 -2.57 -3.93
C ALA A 110 4.23 -1.29 -4.77
N ALA A 111 3.38 -1.36 -5.80
CA ALA A 111 3.03 -0.19 -6.61
C ALA A 111 2.37 0.90 -5.77
N THR A 112 1.41 0.54 -4.90
CA THR A 112 0.73 1.51 -4.02
C THR A 112 1.71 2.13 -3.04
N ILE A 113 2.61 1.35 -2.42
CA ILE A 113 3.63 1.89 -1.51
C ILE A 113 4.50 2.92 -2.23
N TYR A 114 4.97 2.60 -3.44
CA TYR A 114 5.78 3.49 -4.25
C TYR A 114 5.03 4.77 -4.65
N MET A 115 3.79 4.63 -5.13
CA MET A 115 2.96 5.77 -5.53
C MET A 115 2.55 6.63 -4.33
N ALA A 116 2.31 6.05 -3.16
CA ALA A 116 2.00 6.77 -1.93
C ALA A 116 3.18 7.64 -1.49
N GLN A 117 4.41 7.12 -1.58
CA GLN A 117 5.62 7.89 -1.31
C GLN A 117 5.77 9.07 -2.29
N GLN A 118 5.55 8.84 -3.59
CA GLN A 118 5.64 9.91 -4.60
C GLN A 118 4.53 10.96 -4.46
N ALA A 119 3.32 10.55 -4.12
CA ALA A 119 2.21 11.47 -3.87
C ALA A 119 2.49 12.33 -2.63
N GLY A 120 3.00 11.74 -1.56
CA GLY A 120 3.41 12.46 -0.35
C GLY A 120 4.49 13.50 -0.63
N THR A 121 5.57 13.14 -1.34
CA THR A 121 6.64 14.09 -1.68
C THR A 121 6.18 15.19 -2.63
N ALA A 122 5.32 14.89 -3.60
CA ALA A 122 4.80 15.89 -4.53
C ALA A 122 3.93 16.96 -3.84
N LEU A 123 3.28 16.61 -2.72
CA LEU A 123 2.46 17.52 -1.94
C LEU A 123 3.27 18.38 -0.98
N THR A 124 4.34 17.84 -0.40
CA THR A 124 5.19 18.56 0.57
C THR A 124 6.33 19.33 -0.08
N ASP A 125 6.82 18.87 -1.23
CA ASP A 125 7.97 19.45 -1.94
C ASP A 125 7.53 20.07 -3.28
N PHE A 126 7.48 21.41 -3.28
CA PHE A 126 7.08 22.23 -4.43
C PHE A 126 8.05 22.14 -5.63
N THR A 127 9.21 21.51 -5.46
CA THR A 127 10.21 21.29 -6.53
C THR A 127 10.04 19.96 -7.28
N SER A 128 9.11 19.10 -6.85
CA SER A 128 8.86 17.80 -7.48
C SER A 128 8.42 17.93 -8.94
N ARG A 129 9.08 17.17 -9.83
CA ARG A 129 8.82 17.15 -11.29
C ARG A 129 7.44 16.62 -11.70
N ILE A 130 6.72 15.95 -10.78
CA ILE A 130 5.41 15.35 -11.05
C ILE A 130 4.31 16.31 -10.56
N ASP A 131 3.22 16.44 -11.33
CA ASP A 131 2.01 17.15 -10.89
C ASP A 131 1.36 16.34 -9.75
N PRO A 132 1.13 16.95 -8.56
CA PRO A 132 0.46 16.28 -7.46
C PRO A 132 -0.90 15.66 -7.83
N GLY A 133 -1.63 16.28 -8.78
CA GLY A 133 -2.87 15.72 -9.28
C GLY A 133 -2.67 14.36 -9.98
N VAL A 134 -1.63 14.24 -10.80
CA VAL A 134 -1.31 12.99 -11.51
C VAL A 134 -0.89 11.91 -10.52
N ALA A 135 -0.03 12.23 -9.55
CA ALA A 135 0.40 11.28 -8.53
C ALA A 135 -0.77 10.70 -7.72
N ILE A 136 -1.73 11.54 -7.33
CA ILE A 136 -2.95 11.10 -6.62
C ILE A 136 -3.80 10.19 -7.50
N THR A 137 -4.02 10.55 -8.76
CA THR A 137 -4.81 9.70 -9.68
C THR A 137 -4.16 8.34 -9.92
N MET A 138 -2.83 8.27 -10.02
CA MET A 138 -2.09 7.01 -10.17
C MET A 138 -2.20 6.12 -8.93
N LEU A 139 -2.12 6.73 -7.73
CA LEU A 139 -2.33 6.04 -6.47
C LEU A 139 -3.74 5.46 -6.37
N ASP A 140 -4.75 6.26 -6.72
CA ASP A 140 -6.17 5.84 -6.71
C ASP A 140 -6.43 4.67 -7.67
N HIS A 141 -5.86 4.70 -8.89
CA HIS A 141 -5.95 3.58 -9.82
C HIS A 141 -5.28 2.30 -9.26
N ALA A 142 -4.12 2.42 -8.61
CA ALA A 142 -3.45 1.27 -8.00
C ALA A 142 -4.31 0.63 -6.89
N LEU A 143 -4.95 1.45 -6.05
CA LEU A 143 -5.88 1.00 -5.01
C LEU A 143 -7.11 0.30 -5.62
N HIS A 144 -7.69 0.87 -6.67
CA HIS A 144 -8.83 0.28 -7.38
C HIS A 144 -8.48 -1.07 -8.02
N VAL A 145 -7.29 -1.23 -8.58
CA VAL A 145 -6.84 -2.53 -9.13
C VAL A 145 -6.71 -3.58 -8.02
N GLN A 146 -6.11 -3.23 -6.88
CA GLN A 146 -6.01 -4.16 -5.74
C GLN A 146 -7.37 -4.56 -5.18
N MET A 147 -8.26 -3.58 -5.01
CA MET A 147 -9.63 -3.75 -4.52
C MET A 147 -10.46 -4.64 -5.44
N THR A 148 -10.44 -4.38 -6.75
CA THR A 148 -11.19 -5.20 -7.73
C THR A 148 -10.67 -6.62 -7.78
N TYR A 149 -9.35 -6.80 -7.73
CA TYR A 149 -8.74 -8.12 -7.61
C TYR A 149 -9.16 -8.85 -6.32
N GLY A 150 -9.24 -8.13 -5.20
CA GLY A 150 -9.72 -8.65 -3.93
C GLY A 150 -11.15 -9.19 -3.96
N ALA A 151 -12.06 -8.44 -4.59
CA ALA A 151 -13.45 -8.87 -4.78
C ALA A 151 -13.56 -10.13 -5.65
N VAL A 152 -12.80 -10.18 -6.75
CA VAL A 152 -12.76 -11.36 -7.64
C VAL A 152 -12.21 -12.57 -6.89
N MET A 153 -11.15 -12.40 -6.08
CA MET A 153 -10.59 -13.48 -5.30
C MET A 153 -11.54 -13.98 -4.22
N LEU A 154 -12.18 -13.11 -3.44
CA LEU A 154 -13.20 -13.54 -2.46
C LEU A 154 -14.31 -14.37 -3.12
N SER A 155 -14.77 -13.94 -4.29
CA SER A 155 -15.80 -14.62 -5.06
C SER A 155 -15.34 -16.00 -5.54
N PHE A 156 -14.15 -16.07 -6.13
CA PHE A 156 -13.55 -17.33 -6.60
C PHE A 156 -13.39 -18.34 -5.45
N LEU A 157 -13.00 -17.87 -4.27
CA LEU A 157 -12.72 -18.73 -3.13
C LEU A 157 -14.01 -19.26 -2.49
N GLY A 158 -15.09 -18.47 -2.50
CA GLY A 158 -16.42 -18.96 -2.15
C GLY A 158 -16.88 -20.11 -3.06
N ALA A 159 -16.62 -19.99 -4.37
CA ALA A 159 -17.00 -21.02 -5.34
C ALA A 159 -16.31 -22.39 -5.11
N LEU A 160 -15.17 -22.44 -4.42
CA LEU A 160 -14.52 -23.71 -4.04
C LEU A 160 -15.44 -24.59 -3.17
N HIS A 161 -16.29 -23.98 -2.33
CA HIS A 161 -17.26 -24.73 -1.52
C HIS A 161 -18.35 -25.38 -2.35
N TRP A 162 -18.76 -24.75 -3.45
CA TRP A 162 -19.68 -25.36 -4.41
C TRP A 162 -18.99 -26.51 -5.13
N GLY A 163 -17.73 -26.34 -5.56
CA GLY A 163 -16.95 -27.39 -6.20
C GLY A 163 -16.83 -28.65 -5.34
N PHE A 164 -16.59 -28.48 -4.04
CA PHE A 164 -16.54 -29.62 -3.13
C PHE A 164 -17.93 -30.26 -2.88
N GLU A 165 -19.01 -29.49 -2.89
CA GLU A 165 -20.38 -30.04 -2.80
C GLU A 165 -20.70 -30.88 -4.04
N PHE A 166 -20.41 -30.36 -5.23
CA PHE A 166 -20.63 -31.05 -6.50
C PHE A 166 -19.78 -32.32 -6.61
N ALA A 167 -18.57 -32.31 -6.05
CA ALA A 167 -17.73 -33.51 -5.95
C ALA A 167 -18.18 -34.49 -4.86
N GLY A 168 -19.17 -34.14 -4.03
CA GLY A 168 -19.64 -34.96 -2.91
C GLY A 168 -18.61 -35.15 -1.79
N TYR A 169 -17.59 -34.29 -1.71
CA TYR A 169 -16.50 -34.42 -0.75
C TYR A 169 -17.01 -34.13 0.67
N GLY A 170 -16.81 -35.08 1.59
CA GLY A 170 -17.31 -34.99 2.97
C GLY A 170 -18.81 -35.28 3.12
N GLY A 171 -19.46 -35.77 2.05
CA GLY A 171 -20.90 -36.02 1.96
C GLY A 171 -21.69 -34.77 1.56
N GLN A 172 -22.87 -34.97 0.98
CA GLN A 172 -23.77 -33.89 0.55
C GLN A 172 -24.32 -33.15 1.78
N LYS A 173 -24.05 -31.86 1.88
CA LYS A 173 -24.54 -30.97 2.96
C LYS A 173 -25.68 -30.07 2.48
N GLY A 174 -25.95 -30.06 1.17
CA GLY A 174 -26.98 -29.29 0.51
C GLY A 174 -26.80 -27.78 0.68
N TYR A 175 -27.92 -27.10 0.94
CA TYR A 175 -27.98 -25.64 0.98
C TYR A 175 -27.02 -24.97 1.96
N ARG A 176 -26.66 -25.63 3.08
CA ARG A 176 -25.77 -25.02 4.09
C ARG A 176 -24.37 -24.73 3.52
N ARG A 177 -23.84 -25.62 2.69
CA ARG A 177 -22.52 -25.43 2.07
C ARG A 177 -22.59 -24.50 0.86
N LEU A 178 -23.67 -24.60 0.08
CA LEU A 178 -23.92 -23.68 -1.02
C LEU A 178 -24.02 -22.23 -0.52
N PHE A 179 -24.69 -22.01 0.60
CA PHE A 179 -24.77 -20.67 1.21
C PHE A 179 -23.39 -20.19 1.68
N LEU A 180 -22.59 -21.06 2.29
CA LEU A 180 -21.22 -20.73 2.70
C LEU A 180 -20.35 -20.30 1.51
N GLY A 181 -20.53 -20.92 0.33
CA GLY A 181 -19.86 -20.48 -0.89
C GLY A 181 -20.42 -19.19 -1.53
N ALA A 182 -21.71 -18.89 -1.32
CA ALA A 182 -22.36 -17.71 -1.87
C ALA A 182 -22.03 -16.42 -1.09
N VAL A 183 -21.87 -16.51 0.24
CA VAL A 183 -21.63 -15.34 1.10
C VAL A 183 -20.40 -14.54 0.67
N PRO A 184 -19.22 -15.14 0.41
CA PRO A 184 -18.04 -14.41 -0.03
C PRO A 184 -18.21 -13.69 -1.37
N VAL A 185 -19.02 -14.24 -2.27
CA VAL A 185 -19.32 -13.64 -3.58
C VAL A 185 -20.12 -12.35 -3.40
N ILE A 186 -21.22 -12.43 -2.63
CA ILE A 186 -22.08 -11.28 -2.36
C ILE A 186 -21.30 -10.22 -1.58
N PHE A 187 -20.53 -10.63 -0.58
CA PHE A 187 -19.71 -9.72 0.22
C PHE A 187 -18.65 -9.04 -0.64
N GLY A 188 -17.86 -9.80 -1.40
CA GLY A 188 -16.83 -9.27 -2.29
C GLY A 188 -17.39 -8.28 -3.32
N TRP A 189 -18.51 -8.63 -3.96
CA TRP A 189 -19.19 -7.72 -4.89
C TRP A 189 -19.67 -6.43 -4.20
N SER A 190 -20.24 -6.53 -3.00
CA SER A 190 -20.72 -5.37 -2.24
C SER A 190 -19.58 -4.41 -1.89
N THR A 191 -18.36 -4.92 -1.63
CA THR A 191 -17.21 -4.05 -1.36
C THR A 191 -16.84 -3.14 -2.54
N LEU A 192 -17.23 -3.50 -3.78
CA LEU A 192 -16.97 -2.68 -4.96
C LEU A 192 -17.70 -1.33 -4.97
N ALA A 193 -18.74 -1.17 -4.15
CA ALA A 193 -19.47 0.08 -4.01
C ALA A 193 -18.85 1.07 -3.02
N LEU A 194 -17.85 0.64 -2.25
CA LEU A 194 -17.18 1.45 -1.22
C LEU A 194 -16.00 2.24 -1.81
N ALA A 195 -15.51 3.24 -1.07
CA ALA A 195 -14.24 3.88 -1.39
C ALA A 195 -13.08 2.87 -1.29
N PRO A 196 -11.99 2.99 -2.08
CA PRO A 196 -10.96 1.96 -2.17
C PRO A 196 -10.35 1.53 -0.83
N VAL A 197 -10.09 2.50 0.05
CA VAL A 197 -9.52 2.24 1.39
C VAL A 197 -10.51 1.45 2.27
N GLU A 198 -11.78 1.85 2.30
CA GLU A 198 -12.83 1.17 3.07
C GLU A 198 -13.11 -0.23 2.51
N ALA A 199 -13.12 -0.36 1.18
CA ALA A 199 -13.27 -1.64 0.50
C ALA A 199 -12.14 -2.60 0.86
N LEU A 200 -10.88 -2.15 0.87
CA LEU A 200 -9.73 -2.97 1.26
C LEU A 200 -9.81 -3.43 2.72
N ILE A 201 -10.26 -2.57 3.64
CA ILE A 201 -10.50 -2.95 5.04
C ILE A 201 -11.59 -4.02 5.14
N ALA A 202 -12.72 -3.82 4.45
CA ALA A 202 -13.81 -4.78 4.41
C ALA A 202 -13.36 -6.12 3.81
N GLN A 203 -12.61 -6.08 2.71
CA GLN A 203 -12.07 -7.28 2.05
C GLN A 203 -11.07 -8.03 2.92
N TRP A 204 -10.19 -7.33 3.65
CA TRP A 204 -9.30 -7.95 4.63
C TRP A 204 -10.10 -8.74 5.67
N ALA A 205 -11.13 -8.13 6.25
CA ALA A 205 -12.03 -8.81 7.18
C ALA A 205 -12.76 -9.98 6.53
N GLY A 206 -13.19 -9.84 5.27
CA GLY A 206 -13.81 -10.89 4.48
C GLY A 206 -12.89 -12.09 4.25
N PHE A 207 -11.60 -11.86 3.94
CA PHE A 207 -10.61 -12.92 3.79
C PHE A 207 -10.37 -13.64 5.12
N THR A 208 -10.24 -12.91 6.21
CA THR A 208 -10.07 -13.49 7.55
C THR A 208 -11.28 -14.32 7.97
N TRP A 209 -12.50 -13.81 7.74
CA TRP A 209 -13.73 -14.53 8.03
C TRP A 209 -13.89 -15.78 7.17
N LEU A 210 -13.56 -15.70 5.88
CA LEU A 210 -13.60 -16.85 4.98
C LEU A 210 -12.57 -17.92 5.39
N TRP A 211 -11.35 -17.53 5.75
CA TRP A 211 -10.36 -18.47 6.29
C TRP A 211 -10.88 -19.18 7.56
N TRP A 212 -11.54 -18.44 8.45
CA TRP A 212 -12.13 -19.01 9.64
C TRP A 212 -13.30 -19.96 9.32
N ALA A 213 -14.12 -19.63 8.32
CA ALA A 213 -15.16 -20.52 7.82
C ALA A 213 -14.55 -21.79 7.19
N ASP A 214 -13.45 -21.66 6.46
CA ASP A 214 -12.68 -22.78 5.88
C ASP A 214 -12.11 -23.70 6.97
N LEU A 215 -11.58 -23.12 8.05
CA LEU A 215 -11.10 -23.87 9.21
C LEU A 215 -12.23 -24.68 9.85
N ARG A 216 -13.40 -24.06 10.07
CA ARG A 216 -14.58 -24.77 10.61
C ARG A 216 -15.09 -25.84 9.65
N ALA A 217 -15.08 -25.59 8.34
CA ALA A 217 -15.48 -26.56 7.34
C ALA A 217 -14.52 -27.76 7.30
N THR A 218 -13.21 -27.53 7.39
CA THR A 218 -12.21 -28.61 7.51
C THR A 218 -12.39 -29.39 8.80
N GLY A 219 -12.62 -28.72 9.94
CA GLY A 219 -12.87 -29.39 11.23
C GLY A 219 -14.13 -30.26 11.23
N ALA A 220 -15.17 -29.85 10.48
CA ALA A 220 -16.39 -30.63 10.28
C ALA A 220 -16.24 -31.77 9.23
N GLY A 221 -15.05 -31.95 8.65
CA GLY A 221 -14.79 -32.95 7.62
C GLY A 221 -15.36 -32.61 6.24
N TRP A 222 -15.74 -31.36 6.00
CA TRP A 222 -16.32 -30.93 4.72
C TRP A 222 -15.24 -30.65 3.68
N ALA A 223 -14.04 -30.26 4.11
CA ALA A 223 -12.91 -29.98 3.24
C ALA A 223 -11.68 -30.82 3.65
N PRO A 224 -10.71 -31.04 2.75
CA PRO A 224 -9.48 -31.76 3.07
C PRO A 224 -8.72 -31.12 4.26
N ARG A 225 -8.02 -31.93 5.06
CA ARG A 225 -7.28 -31.45 6.24
C ARG A 225 -6.21 -30.40 5.90
N TRP A 226 -5.56 -30.55 4.75
CA TRP A 226 -4.53 -29.62 4.27
C TRP A 226 -5.12 -28.28 3.77
N TYR A 227 -6.42 -28.24 3.44
CA TYR A 227 -7.05 -27.08 2.81
C TYR A 227 -7.01 -25.83 3.70
N SER A 228 -7.41 -25.96 4.97
CA SER A 228 -7.41 -24.84 5.92
C SER A 228 -6.01 -24.25 6.13
N GLN A 229 -4.97 -25.08 6.10
CA GLN A 229 -3.60 -24.65 6.34
C GLN A 229 -3.00 -23.98 5.10
N TYR A 230 -3.27 -24.53 3.91
CA TYR A 230 -2.99 -23.85 2.64
C TYR A 230 -3.67 -22.47 2.58
N ARG A 231 -4.96 -22.42 2.97
CA ARG A 231 -5.75 -21.20 3.00
C ARG A 231 -5.20 -20.14 3.95
N PHE A 232 -4.71 -20.57 5.12
CA PHE A 232 -4.09 -19.68 6.09
C PHE A 232 -2.93 -18.90 5.49
N TYR A 233 -1.97 -19.58 4.84
CA TYR A 233 -0.79 -18.91 4.28
C TYR A 233 -1.11 -17.95 3.14
N LEU A 234 -2.06 -18.31 2.27
CA LEU A 234 -2.49 -17.41 1.19
C LEU A 234 -3.26 -16.19 1.72
N THR A 235 -4.10 -16.41 2.74
CA THR A 235 -4.84 -15.32 3.40
C THR A 235 -3.88 -14.41 4.14
N LEU A 236 -2.84 -14.97 4.78
CA LEU A 236 -1.79 -14.19 5.42
C LEU A 236 -1.03 -13.35 4.39
N LEU A 237 -0.64 -13.94 3.24
CA LEU A 237 0.05 -13.22 2.17
C LEU A 237 -0.81 -12.09 1.60
N ALA A 238 -2.05 -12.37 1.22
CA ALA A 238 -2.96 -11.35 0.69
C ALA A 238 -3.25 -10.27 1.76
N GLY A 239 -3.49 -10.70 3.00
CA GLY A 239 -3.76 -9.83 4.13
C GLY A 239 -2.61 -8.90 4.47
N THR A 240 -1.36 -9.37 4.48
CA THR A 240 -0.19 -8.51 4.71
C THR A 240 0.03 -7.53 3.57
N CYS A 241 -0.26 -7.92 2.32
CA CYS A 241 -0.23 -6.99 1.19
C CYS A 241 -1.29 -5.89 1.34
N ILE A 242 -2.53 -6.25 1.68
CA ILE A 242 -3.62 -5.28 1.91
C ILE A 242 -3.29 -4.34 3.08
N LEU A 243 -2.82 -4.89 4.21
CA LEU A 243 -2.41 -4.08 5.36
C LEU A 243 -1.22 -3.17 5.02
N GLY A 244 -0.26 -3.64 4.22
CA GLY A 244 0.85 -2.84 3.72
C GLY A 244 0.38 -1.67 2.86
N THR A 245 -0.56 -1.91 1.94
CA THR A 245 -1.24 -0.89 1.15
C THR A 245 -1.91 0.15 2.04
N LEU A 246 -2.73 -0.29 3.00
CA LEU A 246 -3.43 0.60 3.95
C LEU A 246 -2.47 1.43 4.80
N ALA A 247 -1.41 0.80 5.34
CA ALA A 247 -0.39 1.49 6.12
C ALA A 247 0.35 2.55 5.29
N ALA A 248 0.65 2.23 4.03
CA ALA A 248 1.33 3.16 3.15
C ALA A 248 0.46 4.36 2.78
N THR A 249 -0.81 4.12 2.46
CA THR A 249 -1.78 5.20 2.22
C THR A 249 -2.01 6.03 3.50
N SER A 250 -2.00 5.41 4.68
CA SER A 250 -2.16 6.14 5.94
C SER A 250 -0.94 6.97 6.35
N TYR A 251 0.28 6.52 6.02
CA TYR A 251 1.51 7.17 6.48
C TYR A 251 2.08 8.17 5.45
N TRP A 252 2.08 7.80 4.16
CA TRP A 252 2.61 8.64 3.08
C TRP A 252 1.54 9.18 2.15
N GLY A 253 0.34 8.58 2.13
CA GLY A 253 -0.71 9.00 1.24
C GLY A 253 -1.28 10.37 1.63
N PRO A 254 -1.62 11.22 0.65
CA PRO A 254 -2.56 12.29 0.90
C PRO A 254 -3.83 11.66 1.44
N VAL A 255 -4.22 12.00 2.67
CA VAL A 255 -5.52 11.60 3.23
C VAL A 255 -6.63 12.24 2.40
N GLY A 256 -6.96 11.58 1.29
CA GLY A 256 -7.99 11.93 0.32
C GLY A 256 -9.32 11.38 0.80
N GLY A 257 -9.94 12.10 1.73
CA GLY A 257 -11.32 11.87 2.13
C GLY A 257 -12.01 13.22 2.22
N HIS A 258 -12.80 13.55 1.19
CA HIS A 258 -13.53 14.81 0.96
C HIS A 258 -12.73 16.00 0.41
N GLY A 259 -13.23 16.56 -0.70
CA GLY A 259 -13.34 17.98 -1.11
C GLY A 259 -12.16 18.97 -0.98
N LEU A 260 -11.24 18.75 -0.07
CA LEU A 260 -10.09 19.57 0.26
C LEU A 260 -8.94 19.36 -0.72
N VAL A 261 -8.83 18.16 -1.33
CA VAL A 261 -7.76 17.86 -2.29
C VAL A 261 -7.84 18.75 -3.53
N SER A 262 -9.02 19.07 -4.09
CA SER A 262 -9.07 19.94 -5.28
C SER A 262 -8.68 21.39 -4.98
N HIS A 263 -9.13 21.93 -3.84
CA HIS A 263 -8.74 23.27 -3.39
C HIS A 263 -7.24 23.32 -3.06
N ASP A 264 -6.72 22.34 -2.31
CA ASP A 264 -5.32 22.26 -1.94
C ASP A 264 -4.43 22.01 -3.16
N LEU A 265 -4.86 21.20 -4.12
CA LEU A 265 -4.17 21.04 -5.41
C LEU A 265 -4.16 22.34 -6.21
N ASN A 266 -5.28 23.06 -6.27
CA ASN A 266 -5.33 24.36 -6.94
C ASN A 266 -4.45 25.39 -6.24
N MET A 267 -4.38 25.37 -4.92
CA MET A 267 -3.48 26.19 -4.12
C MET A 267 -2.01 25.81 -4.36
N ILE A 268 -1.66 24.51 -4.33
CA ILE A 268 -0.30 24.02 -4.61
C ILE A 268 0.12 24.37 -6.03
N ARG A 269 -0.78 24.23 -7.01
CA ARG A 269 -0.56 24.66 -8.40
C ARG A 269 -0.36 26.18 -8.51
N ALA A 270 -1.14 26.96 -7.77
CA ALA A 270 -1.01 28.42 -7.74
C ALA A 270 0.30 28.86 -7.07
N LEU A 271 0.74 28.16 -6.01
CA LEU A 271 2.03 28.39 -5.37
C LEU A 271 3.19 28.01 -6.29
N ARG A 272 3.10 26.86 -6.98
CA ARG A 272 4.09 26.45 -7.99
C ARG A 272 4.20 27.47 -9.11
N ARG A 273 3.09 27.98 -9.65
CA ARG A 273 3.08 29.04 -10.67
C ARG A 273 3.77 30.33 -10.18
N LYS A 274 3.67 30.66 -8.89
CA LYS A 274 4.35 31.84 -8.31
C LYS A 274 5.86 31.62 -8.07
N GLN A 275 6.30 30.37 -7.97
CA GLN A 275 7.70 30.00 -7.70
C GLN A 275 8.44 29.48 -8.93
N GLU A 276 7.74 29.14 -10.02
CA GLU A 276 8.37 28.91 -11.31
C GLU A 276 9.17 30.18 -11.68
N PRO A 277 10.51 30.11 -11.72
CA PRO A 277 11.28 31.25 -12.19
C PRO A 277 10.85 31.52 -13.63
N GLU A 278 10.55 32.78 -13.96
CA GLU A 278 10.37 33.20 -15.35
C GLU A 278 11.54 32.65 -16.15
N SER A 279 11.26 31.68 -17.03
CA SER A 279 12.27 31.01 -17.83
C SER A 279 12.83 32.01 -18.83
N SER A 280 13.92 32.70 -18.46
CA SER A 280 14.70 33.50 -19.38
C SER A 280 15.62 32.56 -20.18
N GLY A 281 15.18 32.18 -21.38
CA GLY A 281 16.00 31.44 -22.34
C GLY A 281 16.75 32.40 -23.28
N PHE A 282 17.99 32.07 -23.63
CA PHE A 282 18.70 32.76 -24.71
C PHE A 282 18.31 32.13 -26.05
N VAL A 283 17.59 32.87 -26.90
CA VAL A 283 17.27 32.42 -28.27
C VAL A 283 18.35 32.94 -29.21
N ALA A 284 19.22 32.04 -29.68
CA ALA A 284 20.25 32.40 -30.65
C ALA A 284 19.67 32.46 -32.08
N GLY A 285 19.83 33.62 -32.74
CA GLY A 285 19.44 33.87 -34.13
C GLY A 285 18.61 35.15 -34.32
N ASP A 286 18.30 35.49 -35.56
CA ASP A 286 17.42 36.62 -35.89
C ASP A 286 15.99 36.34 -35.41
N VAL A 287 15.56 37.13 -34.43
CA VAL A 287 14.22 37.08 -33.85
C VAL A 287 13.42 38.28 -34.34
N GLU A 288 12.16 38.03 -34.71
CA GLU A 288 11.20 39.10 -34.96
C GLU A 288 10.16 39.13 -33.84
N THR A 289 9.81 40.35 -33.43
CA THR A 289 8.70 40.60 -32.50
C THR A 289 7.47 40.95 -33.31
N ILE A 290 6.38 40.22 -33.08
CA ILE A 290 5.10 40.51 -33.71
C ILE A 290 4.24 41.21 -32.65
N PRO A 291 3.81 42.47 -32.86
CA PRO A 291 2.91 43.13 -31.94
C PRO A 291 1.57 42.38 -31.92
N HIS A 292 1.12 41.99 -30.73
CA HIS A 292 -0.19 41.37 -30.54
C HIS A 292 -1.05 42.34 -29.72
N ASP A 293 -2.28 42.60 -30.21
CA ASP A 293 -3.20 43.64 -29.73
C ASP A 293 -3.94 43.28 -28.43
N GLY A 294 -3.29 42.51 -27.55
CA GLY A 294 -3.82 42.09 -26.26
C GLY A 294 -2.86 42.47 -25.13
N ASP A 295 -3.41 42.84 -23.98
CA ASP A 295 -2.63 43.33 -22.84
C ASP A 295 -1.61 42.27 -22.35
N ALA A 296 -0.35 42.56 -22.67
CA ALA A 296 0.88 42.03 -22.07
C ALA A 296 1.37 40.61 -22.48
N TYR A 297 1.77 40.42 -23.74
CA TYR A 297 2.95 39.59 -24.09
C TYR A 297 3.46 39.84 -25.52
N VAL A 298 4.75 39.58 -25.76
CA VAL A 298 5.40 39.64 -27.09
C VAL A 298 5.72 38.23 -27.56
N LEU A 299 5.27 37.86 -28.76
CA LEU A 299 5.61 36.57 -29.39
C LEU A 299 6.96 36.68 -30.10
N VAL A 300 7.93 35.91 -29.62
CA VAL A 300 9.28 35.78 -30.19
C VAL A 300 9.29 34.56 -31.12
N ARG A 301 9.44 34.79 -32.43
CA ARG A 301 9.54 33.71 -33.43
C ARG A 301 10.90 33.76 -34.14
N LYS A 302 11.50 32.58 -34.37
CA LYS A 302 12.71 32.44 -35.21
C LYS A 302 12.37 32.78 -36.66
N ARG A 303 13.04 33.77 -37.25
CA ARG A 303 12.87 34.17 -38.65
C ARG A 303 13.13 32.96 -39.57
N ARG A 304 12.16 32.61 -40.43
CA ARG A 304 12.40 31.66 -41.52
C ARG A 304 13.15 32.42 -42.61
N ALA A 305 14.32 31.92 -43.02
CA ALA A 305 15.05 32.48 -44.15
C ALA A 305 14.16 32.40 -45.40
N GLN A 306 13.98 33.53 -46.09
CA GLN A 306 13.40 33.55 -47.43
C GLN A 306 14.39 32.86 -48.37
N GLU A 307 13.92 31.81 -49.07
CA GLU A 307 14.64 31.29 -50.23
C GLU A 307 14.69 32.40 -51.29
N PRO A 308 15.86 32.65 -51.91
CA PRO A 308 15.99 33.73 -52.88
C PRO A 308 15.19 33.38 -54.13
N GLU A 309 14.11 34.13 -54.39
CA GLU A 309 13.49 34.18 -55.71
C GLU A 309 14.52 34.76 -56.69
N ASN A 310 14.90 33.95 -57.68
CA ASN A 310 15.69 34.37 -58.82
C ASN A 310 15.03 35.58 -59.50
N GLY A 311 15.67 36.74 -59.43
CA GLY A 311 15.32 37.90 -60.22
C GLY A 311 15.54 37.63 -61.71
N GLY A 312 14.45 37.47 -62.45
CA GLY A 312 14.44 37.61 -63.90
C GLY A 312 14.50 39.09 -64.27
N GLU A 313 15.55 39.46 -64.99
CA GLU A 313 15.75 40.75 -65.66
C GLU A 313 14.50 41.21 -66.42
N ASN A 314 14.16 42.49 -66.25
CA ASN A 314 13.80 43.35 -67.37
C ASN A 314 14.12 44.80 -66.98
N ALA A 315 15.33 45.23 -67.35
CA ALA A 315 15.66 46.65 -67.52
C ALA A 315 14.95 47.14 -68.80
N GLY A 316 14.24 48.25 -68.70
CA GLY A 316 13.64 48.91 -69.85
C GLY A 316 14.64 49.80 -70.60
N GLU A 317 14.37 50.05 -71.87
CA GLU A 317 14.66 51.33 -72.53
C GLU A 317 13.81 51.47 -73.80
N GLN A 318 13.09 52.60 -73.88
CA GLN A 318 12.57 53.32 -75.06
C GLN A 318 11.42 52.70 -75.88
#